data_AF-A0A8W8KUK9-F1
#
_entry.id   AF-A0A8W8KUK9-F1
#
_cell.length_a   1.000
_cell.length_b   1.000
_cell.length_c   1.000
_cell.angle_alpha   90.00
_cell.angle_beta   90.00
_cell.angle_gamma   90.00
#
_symmetry.space_group_name_H-M   'P 1'
#
loop_
_entity.id
_entity.type
_entity.pdbx_description
1 polymer ?
#
loop_
_entity_poly.entity_id
_entity_poly.type
_entity_poly.pdbx_seq_one_letter_code
_entity_poly.pdbx_strand_id
1 'polypeptide(L)'
;AESMIAALKQQIENIRQNAAITVSKPEEGRLKSENQKLKAEVETLKSQLILAEIRNGVKQVNLPTNRSVVKAEPPKKESAAPPEVKPGVKQAPAAGDKPAQKSEKPDKKEKKDKKKPAAEGEPKAKKGKNEPVGEEKLDVSRLDFRVGQIVDVKKHPDADTLYVEEVDLGEGRNRTVVSGLVNHIPIEQMQNKIAVFMCNLKPAKMRGILSEAMIMCASTPEKVEILNVPAGSVIGDRVTCKAYPGNPDAQLNPKKKVWETLAPDLKVNKEKVAEFRGEPLQIEGKGVLTSTTLSGVKIK
;
A
#
# COMPACT_ATOMS: atom_id res chain seq x y z
N ALA A 1 23.44 52.11 -16.30
CA ALA A 1 23.20 50.74 -16.80
C ALA A 1 22.56 49.85 -15.73
N GLU A 2 23.14 49.75 -14.53
CA GLU A 2 22.68 48.83 -13.49
C GLU A 2 21.27 49.11 -12.94
N SER A 3 20.90 50.38 -12.74
CA SER A 3 19.55 50.77 -12.30
C SER A 3 18.45 50.36 -13.29
N MET A 4 18.74 50.45 -14.60
CA MET A 4 17.79 50.07 -15.66
C MET A 4 17.63 48.54 -15.74
N ILE A 5 18.72 47.79 -15.53
CA ILE A 5 18.68 46.32 -15.44
C ILE A 5 17.90 45.87 -14.20
N ALA A 6 18.05 46.54 -13.06
CA ALA A 6 17.30 46.25 -11.84
C ALA A 6 15.79 46.48 -12.04
N ALA A 7 15.41 47.60 -12.66
CA ALA A 7 14.01 47.90 -12.98
C ALA A 7 13.41 46.86 -13.95
N LEU A 8 14.14 46.45 -14.99
CA LEU A 8 13.69 45.41 -15.92
C LEU A 8 13.53 44.05 -15.24
N LYS A 9 14.44 43.66 -14.34
CA LYS A 9 14.33 42.42 -13.56
C LYS A 9 13.09 42.44 -12.65
N GLN A 10 12.84 43.56 -11.98
CA GLN A 10 11.67 43.73 -11.13
C GLN A 10 10.37 43.68 -11.94
N GLN A 11 10.35 44.27 -13.14
CA GLN A 11 9.20 44.22 -14.03
C GLN A 11 8.92 42.80 -14.55
N ILE A 12 9.96 42.03 -14.88
CA ILE A 12 9.83 40.62 -15.28
C ILE A 12 9.26 39.77 -14.13
N GLU A 13 9.72 40.00 -12.90
CA GLU A 13 9.24 39.26 -11.73
C GLU A 13 7.77 39.56 -11.43
N ASN A 14 7.36 40.83 -11.52
CA ASN A 14 5.96 41.20 -11.36
C ASN A 14 5.05 40.56 -12.43
N ILE A 15 5.52 40.47 -13.68
CA ILE A 15 4.77 39.80 -14.76
C ILE A 15 4.64 38.29 -14.46
N ARG A 16 5.71 37.65 -13.98
CA ARG A 16 5.69 36.22 -13.60
C ARG A 16 4.73 35.95 -12.45
N GLN A 17 4.74 36.79 -11.41
CA GLN A 17 3.84 36.64 -10.27
C GLN A 17 2.38 36.85 -10.66
N ASN A 18 2.09 37.86 -11.50
CA ASN A 18 0.74 38.09 -11.99
C ASN A 18 0.26 36.96 -12.91
N ALA A 19 1.14 36.41 -13.76
CA ALA A 19 0.81 35.25 -14.60
C ALA A 19 0.53 33.99 -13.74
N ALA A 20 1.35 33.72 -12.72
CA ALA A 20 1.13 32.61 -11.80
C ALA A 20 -0.22 32.74 -11.07
N ILE A 21 -0.53 33.93 -10.56
CA ILE A 21 -1.79 34.26 -9.90
C ILE A 21 -3.00 34.12 -10.84
N THR A 22 -2.88 34.53 -12.09
CA THR A 22 -3.98 34.47 -13.07
C THR A 22 -4.31 33.05 -13.47
N VAL A 23 -3.30 32.17 -13.53
CA VAL A 23 -3.48 30.76 -13.89
C VAL A 23 -3.93 29.91 -12.68
N SER A 24 -3.40 30.14 -11.49
CA SER A 24 -3.66 29.26 -10.33
C SER A 24 -4.96 29.58 -9.57
N LYS A 25 -5.34 30.86 -9.44
CA LYS A 25 -6.52 31.24 -8.62
C LYS A 25 -7.86 30.69 -9.13
N PRO A 26 -8.14 30.64 -10.45
CA PRO A 26 -9.39 30.07 -10.96
C PRO A 26 -9.49 28.57 -10.69
N GLU A 27 -8.38 27.83 -10.86
CA GLU A 27 -8.34 26.40 -10.61
C GLU A 27 -8.49 26.07 -9.11
N GLU A 28 -7.82 26.84 -8.24
CA GLU A 28 -8.00 26.72 -6.79
C GLU A 28 -9.45 26.98 -6.35
N GLY A 29 -10.11 27.98 -6.96
CA GLY A 29 -11.52 28.27 -6.71
C GLY A 29 -12.43 27.11 -7.12
N ARG A 30 -12.19 26.55 -8.31
CA ARG A 30 -12.93 25.38 -8.82
C ARG A 30 -12.73 24.16 -7.92
N LEU A 31 -11.49 23.84 -7.56
CA LEU A 31 -11.15 22.72 -6.68
C LEU A 31 -11.74 22.89 -5.28
N LYS A 32 -11.79 24.10 -4.72
CA LYS A 32 -12.43 24.37 -3.43
C LYS A 32 -13.94 24.16 -3.49
N SER A 33 -14.59 24.64 -4.56
CA SER A 33 -16.02 24.45 -4.76
C SER A 33 -16.38 22.97 -4.96
N GLU A 34 -15.60 22.24 -5.75
CA GLU A 34 -15.77 20.80 -5.96
C GLU A 34 -15.56 20.01 -4.67
N ASN A 35 -14.51 20.31 -3.89
CA ASN A 35 -14.29 19.71 -2.59
C ASN A 35 -15.44 19.99 -1.60
N GLN A 36 -16.02 21.19 -1.63
CA GLN A 36 -17.19 21.51 -0.80
C GLN A 36 -18.42 20.69 -1.21
N LYS A 37 -18.65 20.55 -2.52
CA LYS A 37 -19.76 19.74 -3.05
C LYS A 37 -19.59 18.26 -2.70
N LEU A 38 -18.40 17.70 -2.90
CA LEU A 38 -18.08 16.31 -2.54
C LEU A 38 -18.25 16.07 -1.04
N LYS A 39 -17.86 17.02 -0.18
CA LYS A 39 -18.09 16.92 1.27
C LYS A 39 -19.58 16.87 1.62
N ALA A 40 -20.40 17.71 0.99
CA ALA A 40 -21.85 17.69 1.20
C ALA A 40 -22.51 16.40 0.69
N GLU A 41 -22.04 15.87 -0.44
CA GLU A 41 -22.50 14.59 -0.98
C GLU A 41 -22.12 13.42 -0.07
N VAL A 42 -20.89 13.39 0.44
CA VAL A 42 -20.45 12.41 1.44
C VAL A 42 -21.30 12.48 2.71
N GLU A 43 -21.61 13.69 3.20
CA GLU A 43 -22.49 13.86 4.37
C GLU A 43 -23.89 13.32 4.10
N THR A 44 -24.44 13.62 2.93
CA THR A 44 -25.77 13.12 2.51
C THR A 44 -25.79 11.60 2.41
N LEU A 45 -24.79 11.00 1.77
CA LEU A 45 -24.66 9.54 1.63
C LEU A 45 -24.46 8.86 2.99
N LYS A 46 -23.69 9.48 3.89
CA LYS A 46 -23.56 9.00 5.27
C LYS A 46 -24.90 8.99 5.98
N SER A 47 -25.69 10.07 5.92
CA SER A 47 -27.02 10.10 6.53
C SER A 47 -27.96 9.05 5.93
N GLN A 48 -27.92 8.84 4.60
CA GLN A 48 -28.72 7.81 3.94
C GLN A 48 -28.32 6.39 4.37
N LEU A 49 -27.02 6.13 4.48
CA LEU A 49 -26.49 4.86 4.96
C LEU A 49 -26.91 4.60 6.41
N ILE A 50 -26.77 5.60 7.28
CA ILE A 50 -27.21 5.54 8.69
C ILE A 50 -28.71 5.19 8.77
N LEU A 51 -29.55 5.85 7.98
CA LEU A 51 -30.99 5.55 7.94
C LEU A 51 -31.28 4.13 7.43
N ALA A 52 -30.54 3.66 6.43
CA ALA A 52 -30.67 2.30 5.91
C ALA A 52 -30.21 1.25 6.95
N GLU A 53 -29.13 1.52 7.68
CA GLU A 53 -28.62 0.66 8.76
C GLU A 53 -29.61 0.58 9.92
N ILE A 54 -30.18 1.71 10.35
CA ILE A 54 -31.24 1.75 11.38
C ILE A 54 -32.47 0.96 10.92
N ARG A 55 -32.89 1.13 9.66
CA ARG A 55 -34.02 0.37 9.08
C ARG A 55 -33.75 -1.14 9.08
N ASN A 56 -32.51 -1.55 8.88
CA ASN A 56 -32.08 -2.94 8.91
C ASN A 56 -31.76 -3.46 10.33
N GLY A 57 -32.07 -2.70 11.38
CA GLY A 57 -31.97 -3.13 12.78
C GLY A 57 -30.57 -3.00 13.39
N VAL A 58 -29.63 -2.32 12.73
CA VAL A 58 -28.27 -2.10 13.22
C VAL A 58 -28.25 -0.96 14.24
N LYS A 59 -27.75 -1.24 15.45
CA LYS A 59 -27.58 -0.21 16.50
C LYS A 59 -26.39 0.68 16.16
N GLN A 60 -26.65 1.98 16.03
CA GLN A 60 -25.61 2.99 15.84
C GLN A 60 -24.80 3.19 17.13
N VAL A 61 -23.47 3.17 17.02
CA VAL A 61 -22.55 3.50 18.12
C VAL A 61 -21.91 4.84 17.79
N ASN A 62 -22.17 5.85 18.61
CA ASN A 62 -21.53 7.15 18.45
C ASN A 62 -20.04 7.03 18.77
N LEU A 63 -19.19 7.18 17.75
CA LEU A 63 -17.75 7.31 17.94
C LEU A 63 -17.44 8.75 18.39
N PRO A 64 -16.72 8.95 19.50
CA PRO A 64 -16.29 10.27 19.90
C PRO A 64 -15.29 10.82 18.88
N THR A 65 -15.72 11.81 18.10
CA THR A 65 -14.82 12.62 17.28
C THR A 65 -13.97 13.48 18.21
N ASN A 66 -12.67 13.16 18.30
CA ASN A 66 -11.69 13.92 19.06
C ASN A 66 -11.57 15.34 18.48
N ARG A 67 -12.24 16.31 19.12
CA ARG A 67 -12.11 17.74 18.83
C ARG A 67 -11.36 18.39 19.97
N SER A 68 -10.17 18.88 19.65
CA SER A 68 -9.25 19.60 20.51
C SER A 68 -9.91 20.72 21.32
N VAL A 69 -9.72 20.65 22.64
CA VAL A 69 -9.38 21.72 23.59
C VAL A 69 -9.93 23.13 23.29
N VAL A 70 -11.01 23.56 23.99
CA VAL A 70 -11.16 24.93 24.52
C VAL A 70 -12.05 24.94 25.78
N LYS A 71 -11.40 25.26 26.92
CA LYS A 71 -11.82 26.01 28.12
C LYS A 71 -13.08 25.62 28.94
N ALA A 72 -12.81 25.35 30.22
CA ALA A 72 -13.76 25.25 31.32
C ALA A 72 -14.14 26.64 31.89
N GLU A 73 -15.39 26.79 32.36
CA GLU A 73 -15.80 27.31 33.70
C GLU A 73 -17.34 27.14 33.91
N PRO A 74 -17.86 27.10 35.17
CA PRO A 74 -19.03 26.30 35.56
C PRO A 74 -20.24 27.15 36.07
N PRO A 75 -21.20 26.63 36.88
CA PRO A 75 -22.57 26.28 36.49
C PRO A 75 -23.67 27.23 37.05
N LYS A 76 -24.90 27.17 36.50
CA LYS A 76 -26.11 27.74 37.14
C LYS A 76 -27.14 26.66 37.47
N LYS A 77 -27.61 26.73 38.72
CA LYS A 77 -28.61 25.92 39.43
C LYS A 77 -30.04 26.15 38.92
N GLU A 78 -30.85 25.11 38.95
CA GLU A 78 -32.27 25.07 39.38
C GLU A 78 -32.65 23.58 39.51
N SER A 79 -32.62 22.99 40.71
CA SER A 79 -33.67 22.95 41.75
C SER A 79 -34.96 22.22 41.34
N ALA A 80 -35.02 20.92 41.63
CA ALA A 80 -36.19 20.26 42.24
C ALA A 80 -35.84 18.80 42.62
N ALA A 81 -36.12 18.44 43.87
CA ALA A 81 -36.06 17.11 44.47
C ALA A 81 -37.29 16.98 45.39
N PRO A 82 -37.61 15.84 46.03
CA PRO A 82 -37.42 14.41 45.73
C PRO A 82 -38.79 13.64 45.87
N PRO A 83 -38.85 12.28 45.95
CA PRO A 83 -38.58 11.54 47.21
C PRO A 83 -37.68 10.30 46.98
N GLU A 84 -36.64 10.10 47.79
CA GLU A 84 -36.61 9.21 48.97
C GLU A 84 -36.92 7.72 48.70
N VAL A 85 -35.88 6.88 48.60
CA VAL A 85 -35.57 5.84 49.62
C VAL A 85 -34.07 5.46 49.55
N LYS A 86 -33.41 5.44 50.71
CA LYS A 86 -32.05 4.92 50.99
C LYS A 86 -32.20 3.61 51.82
N PRO A 87 -31.14 2.96 52.30
CA PRO A 87 -29.93 2.47 51.63
C PRO A 87 -29.58 1.02 52.06
N GLY A 88 -28.70 0.33 51.32
CA GLY A 88 -28.12 -0.94 51.76
C GLY A 88 -26.65 -1.04 51.35
N VAL A 89 -25.76 -0.75 52.30
CA VAL A 89 -24.29 -0.76 52.18
C VAL A 89 -23.75 -2.15 52.55
N LYS A 90 -22.55 -2.48 52.01
CA LYS A 90 -21.44 -3.32 52.55
C LYS A 90 -21.11 -4.51 51.64
N GLN A 91 -20.01 -4.43 50.89
CA GLN A 91 -18.60 -4.75 51.24
C GLN A 91 -18.22 -6.16 50.75
N ALA A 92 -17.23 -6.19 49.84
CA ALA A 92 -16.31 -7.31 49.70
C ALA A 92 -15.46 -7.44 51.00
N PRO A 93 -14.83 -8.59 51.30
CA PRO A 93 -13.55 -8.86 50.67
C PRO A 93 -13.15 -10.34 50.44
N ALA A 94 -12.18 -10.49 49.53
CA ALA A 94 -10.98 -11.34 49.57
C ALA A 94 -11.04 -12.87 49.35
N ALA A 95 -10.12 -13.29 48.45
CA ALA A 95 -9.30 -14.51 48.43
C ALA A 95 -10.04 -15.87 48.39
N GLY A 96 -9.67 -16.87 47.60
CA GLY A 96 -8.49 -17.18 46.82
C GLY A 96 -8.62 -18.67 46.41
N ASP A 97 -7.65 -19.13 45.63
CA ASP A 97 -7.35 -20.52 45.29
C ASP A 97 -8.06 -21.25 44.13
N LYS A 98 -7.19 -21.69 43.21
CA LYS A 98 -7.36 -22.71 42.17
C LYS A 98 -7.23 -24.09 42.83
N PRO A 99 -7.73 -25.17 42.20
CA PRO A 99 -6.76 -26.04 41.53
C PRO A 99 -7.24 -26.60 40.18
N ALA A 100 -6.25 -27.04 39.41
CA ALA A 100 -6.34 -27.65 38.10
C ALA A 100 -6.65 -29.17 38.14
N GLN A 101 -7.19 -29.71 37.04
CA GLN A 101 -6.93 -31.04 36.42
C GLN A 101 -7.88 -31.16 35.20
N LYS A 102 -7.45 -31.29 33.93
CA LYS A 102 -6.61 -32.28 33.19
C LYS A 102 -7.36 -33.59 32.88
N SER A 103 -7.13 -34.09 31.65
CA SER A 103 -7.52 -35.38 31.02
C SER A 103 -8.84 -35.37 30.22
N GLU A 104 -9.04 -36.03 29.08
CA GLU A 104 -8.19 -36.68 28.05
C GLU A 104 -9.12 -37.04 26.87
N LYS A 105 -8.55 -37.18 25.66
CA LYS A 105 -9.18 -37.84 24.48
C LYS A 105 -9.21 -39.37 24.68
N PRO A 106 -10.00 -40.11 23.88
CA PRO A 106 -9.34 -40.96 22.89
C PRO A 106 -10.02 -41.05 21.51
N ASP A 107 -9.28 -41.73 20.63
CA ASP A 107 -9.24 -41.76 19.17
C ASP A 107 -9.98 -42.96 18.52
N LYS A 108 -9.93 -43.01 17.17
CA LYS A 108 -10.19 -44.11 16.19
C LYS A 108 -11.64 -44.44 15.77
N LYS A 109 -12.08 -44.52 14.48
CA LYS A 109 -11.53 -44.81 13.11
C LYS A 109 -11.79 -46.26 12.64
N GLU A 110 -12.62 -46.41 11.59
CA GLU A 110 -12.70 -47.49 10.56
C GLU A 110 -13.79 -47.04 9.55
N LYS A 111 -13.67 -46.86 8.23
CA LYS A 111 -13.00 -47.46 7.05
C LYS A 111 -13.61 -48.79 6.57
N LYS A 112 -14.38 -48.77 5.47
CA LYS A 112 -14.29 -49.79 4.40
C LYS A 112 -14.95 -49.42 3.07
N ASP A 113 -14.14 -49.57 2.02
CA ASP A 113 -14.40 -49.60 0.57
C ASP A 113 -15.51 -50.52 0.06
N LYS A 114 -16.08 -50.18 -1.12
CA LYS A 114 -16.25 -51.13 -2.25
C LYS A 114 -16.55 -50.46 -3.61
N LYS A 115 -15.49 -50.38 -4.44
CA LYS A 115 -15.29 -50.89 -5.83
C LYS A 115 -16.39 -50.79 -6.94
N LYS A 116 -15.89 -50.28 -8.10
CA LYS A 116 -16.36 -50.18 -9.51
C LYS A 116 -16.62 -51.54 -10.22
N PRO A 117 -17.28 -51.58 -11.41
CA PRO A 117 -16.58 -51.72 -12.73
C PRO A 117 -17.20 -50.82 -13.86
N ALA A 118 -16.46 -50.15 -14.77
CA ALA A 118 -15.81 -50.57 -16.06
C ALA A 118 -16.84 -50.97 -17.16
N ALA A 119 -16.78 -50.66 -18.47
CA ALA A 119 -15.92 -49.92 -19.43
C ALA A 119 -16.76 -49.71 -20.74
N GLU A 120 -16.57 -48.69 -21.58
CA GLU A 120 -15.93 -48.67 -22.94
C GLU A 120 -16.78 -47.69 -23.81
N GLY A 121 -16.34 -46.90 -24.79
CA GLY A 121 -15.05 -46.67 -25.45
C GLY A 121 -15.15 -45.42 -26.37
N GLU A 122 -13.99 -44.84 -26.73
CA GLU A 122 -13.81 -43.67 -27.61
C GLU A 122 -14.13 -43.98 -29.10
N PRO A 123 -14.11 -42.99 -30.03
CA PRO A 123 -12.83 -42.55 -30.61
C PRO A 123 -12.63 -41.04 -30.79
N LYS A 124 -11.34 -40.70 -30.78
CA LYS A 124 -10.67 -39.40 -30.86
C LYS A 124 -10.82 -38.65 -32.20
N ALA A 125 -10.78 -37.33 -32.13
CA ALA A 125 -10.13 -36.48 -33.12
C ALA A 125 -9.07 -35.58 -32.44
N LYS A 126 -7.80 -35.79 -32.82
CA LYS A 126 -6.62 -34.92 -32.59
C LYS A 126 -6.84 -33.59 -33.35
N LYS A 127 -6.24 -32.43 -33.07
CA LYS A 127 -4.85 -32.11 -32.70
C LYS A 127 -4.79 -30.58 -32.53
N GLY A 128 -4.06 -30.10 -31.52
CA GLY A 128 -3.65 -28.70 -31.40
C GLY A 128 -2.53 -28.62 -30.40
N LYS A 129 -1.30 -28.80 -30.89
CA LYS A 129 -0.06 -28.73 -30.10
C LYS A 129 0.06 -27.36 -29.45
N ASN A 130 0.34 -27.33 -28.15
CA ASN A 130 1.36 -26.44 -27.63
C ASN A 130 2.15 -27.14 -26.52
N GLU A 131 3.40 -26.74 -26.47
CA GLU A 131 4.61 -27.35 -25.92
C GLU A 131 4.60 -27.62 -24.41
N PRO A 132 5.60 -28.38 -23.90
CA PRO A 132 5.47 -29.12 -22.65
C PRO A 132 5.37 -28.16 -21.48
N VAL A 133 4.66 -28.59 -20.44
CA VAL A 133 4.73 -28.02 -19.10
C VAL A 133 6.21 -28.04 -18.69
N GLY A 134 6.88 -26.92 -18.94
CA GLY A 134 8.29 -26.74 -18.66
C GLY A 134 8.51 -26.85 -17.17
N GLU A 135 9.64 -27.46 -16.81
CA GLU A 135 10.29 -27.33 -15.51
C GLU A 135 10.00 -25.94 -14.90
N GLU A 136 9.60 -25.88 -13.63
CA GLU A 136 9.38 -24.60 -12.92
C GLU A 136 10.67 -23.76 -12.96
N LYS A 137 10.89 -23.01 -14.04
CA LYS A 137 12.05 -22.14 -14.18
C LYS A 137 11.91 -21.01 -13.17
N LEU A 138 12.88 -20.93 -12.27
CA LEU A 138 13.04 -19.82 -11.34
C LEU A 138 13.67 -18.67 -12.12
N ASP A 139 12.82 -17.78 -12.62
CA ASP A 139 13.21 -16.57 -13.33
C ASP A 139 12.34 -15.37 -12.91
N VAL A 140 12.74 -14.19 -13.39
CA VAL A 140 12.12 -12.90 -13.05
C VAL A 140 10.66 -12.77 -13.52
N SER A 141 10.20 -13.60 -14.47
CA SER A 141 8.83 -13.51 -14.99
C SER A 141 7.77 -13.83 -13.94
N ARG A 142 8.15 -14.62 -12.92
CA ARG A 142 7.31 -14.98 -11.76
C ARG A 142 7.10 -13.82 -10.78
N LEU A 143 7.94 -12.80 -10.81
CA LEU A 143 7.83 -11.62 -9.96
C LEU A 143 6.87 -10.61 -10.59
N ASP A 144 5.96 -10.05 -9.79
CA ASP A 144 5.03 -9.02 -10.25
C ASP A 144 5.57 -7.64 -9.90
N PHE A 145 6.31 -7.04 -10.84
CA PHE A 145 6.79 -5.67 -10.73
C PHE A 145 5.86 -4.73 -11.48
N ARG A 146 5.35 -3.72 -10.79
CA ARG A 146 4.46 -2.71 -11.37
C ARG A 146 4.89 -1.31 -11.05
N VAL A 147 4.57 -0.39 -11.96
CA VAL A 147 4.69 1.04 -11.71
C VAL A 147 3.57 1.46 -10.76
N GLY A 148 3.93 2.16 -9.69
CA GLY A 148 2.99 2.73 -8.74
C GLY A 148 3.31 4.19 -8.44
N GLN A 149 2.31 4.90 -7.92
CA GLN A 149 2.48 6.26 -7.42
C GLN A 149 2.19 6.30 -5.92
N ILE A 150 3.08 6.90 -5.16
CA ILE A 150 2.87 7.17 -3.73
C ILE A 150 1.90 8.34 -3.59
N VAL A 151 0.67 8.08 -3.16
CA VAL A 151 -0.41 9.06 -3.02
C VAL A 151 -0.32 9.79 -1.68
N ASP A 152 0.10 9.10 -0.63
CA ASP A 152 0.31 9.67 0.69
C ASP A 152 1.49 8.98 1.37
N VAL A 153 2.26 9.72 2.16
CA VAL A 153 3.38 9.19 2.92
C VAL A 153 3.40 9.80 4.31
N LYS A 154 3.55 8.95 5.32
CA LYS A 154 3.63 9.33 6.73
C LYS A 154 4.75 8.57 7.41
N LYS A 155 5.33 9.13 8.47
CA LYS A 155 6.23 8.37 9.35
C LYS A 155 5.44 7.32 10.10
N HIS A 156 6.02 6.15 10.30
CA HIS A 156 5.40 5.08 11.06
C HIS A 156 5.26 5.51 12.54
N PRO A 157 4.08 5.32 13.17
CA PRO A 157 3.84 5.80 14.54
C PRO A 157 4.76 5.16 15.58
N ASP A 158 5.05 3.86 15.40
CA ASP A 158 5.87 3.07 16.33
C ASP A 158 7.29 2.77 15.81
N ALA A 159 7.76 3.44 14.74
CA ALA A 159 9.08 3.17 14.17
C ALA A 159 9.70 4.38 13.45
N ASP A 160 10.81 4.89 13.98
CA ASP A 160 11.47 6.10 13.46
C ASP A 160 12.13 5.91 12.09
N THR A 161 12.44 4.66 11.72
CA THR A 161 13.14 4.35 10.46
C THR A 161 12.21 3.96 9.32
N LEU A 162 10.90 3.88 9.58
CA LEU A 162 9.90 3.41 8.61
C LEU A 162 8.95 4.52 8.17
N TYR A 163 8.63 4.52 6.89
CA TYR A 163 7.49 5.24 6.34
C TYR A 163 6.32 4.27 6.14
N VAL A 164 5.12 4.84 6.14
CA VAL A 164 3.87 4.19 5.75
C VAL A 164 3.37 4.97 4.54
N GLU A 165 3.37 4.31 3.39
CA GLU A 165 2.93 4.86 2.11
C GLU A 165 1.58 4.27 1.69
N GLU A 166 0.70 5.10 1.16
CA GLU A 166 -0.45 4.66 0.39
C GLU A 166 -0.10 4.75 -1.09
N VAL A 167 -0.08 3.60 -1.77
CA VAL A 167 0.42 3.49 -3.15
C VAL A 167 -0.71 3.09 -4.08
N ASP A 168 -0.93 3.88 -5.13
CA ASP A 168 -1.78 3.51 -6.25
C ASP A 168 -0.96 2.65 -7.24
N LEU A 169 -1.46 1.45 -7.52
CA LEU A 169 -0.86 0.48 -8.46
C LEU A 169 -1.77 0.21 -9.66
N GLY A 170 -2.81 1.02 -9.87
CA GLY A 170 -3.76 0.88 -10.98
C GLY A 170 -4.79 -0.22 -10.75
N GLU A 171 -4.97 -0.66 -9.50
CA GLU A 171 -5.88 -1.77 -9.14
C GLU A 171 -7.26 -1.27 -8.67
N GLY A 172 -7.51 0.04 -8.74
CA GLY A 172 -8.75 0.67 -8.24
C GLY A 172 -8.80 0.81 -6.71
N ARG A 173 -7.76 0.34 -6.00
CA ARG A 173 -7.55 0.58 -4.57
C ARG A 173 -6.07 0.90 -4.32
N ASN A 174 -5.82 1.73 -3.33
CA ASN A 174 -4.47 1.94 -2.82
C ASN A 174 -4.05 0.74 -1.97
N ARG A 175 -2.75 0.44 -1.99
CA ARG A 175 -2.12 -0.53 -1.10
C ARG A 175 -1.28 0.19 -0.07
N THR A 176 -1.32 -0.28 1.16
CA THR A 176 -0.41 0.20 2.20
C THR A 176 0.95 -0.47 2.01
N VAL A 177 2.00 0.34 1.93
CA VAL A 177 3.40 -0.08 1.85
C VAL A 177 4.12 0.47 3.07
N VAL A 178 5.04 -0.32 3.62
CA VAL A 178 5.91 0.12 4.71
C VAL A 178 7.35 0.02 4.24
N SER A 179 8.03 1.15 4.11
CA SER A 179 9.41 1.20 3.61
C SER A 179 10.39 1.72 4.65
N GLY A 180 11.63 1.21 4.63
CA GLY A 180 12.71 1.64 5.52
C GLY A 180 13.52 2.82 4.97
N LEU A 181 12.86 3.82 4.39
CA LEU A 181 13.54 4.88 3.63
C LEU A 181 13.75 6.20 4.39
N VAL A 182 13.33 6.29 5.67
CA VAL A 182 13.36 7.55 6.44
C VAL A 182 14.76 8.18 6.51
N ASN A 183 15.81 7.36 6.65
CA ASN A 183 17.19 7.82 6.76
C ASN A 183 17.85 8.12 5.41
N HIS A 184 17.21 7.75 4.30
CA HIS A 184 17.79 7.82 2.96
C HIS A 184 17.11 8.85 2.08
N ILE A 185 15.78 8.98 2.20
CA ILE A 185 14.96 9.82 1.32
C ILE A 185 14.04 10.69 2.19
N PRO A 186 14.09 12.01 2.03
CA PRO A 186 13.19 12.90 2.75
C PRO A 186 11.75 12.70 2.26
N ILE A 187 10.80 12.86 3.19
CA ILE A 187 9.36 12.65 2.93
C ILE A 187 8.82 13.46 1.74
N GLU A 188 9.37 14.65 1.52
CA GLU A 188 9.02 15.55 0.40
C GLU A 188 9.34 14.93 -0.97
N GLN A 189 10.39 14.10 -1.06
CA GLN A 189 10.75 13.39 -2.29
C GLN A 189 9.97 12.09 -2.49
N MET A 190 9.29 11.61 -1.45
CA MET A 190 8.44 10.42 -1.49
C MET A 190 7.02 10.76 -1.96
N GLN A 191 6.49 11.93 -1.57
CA GLN A 191 5.15 12.35 -1.94
C GLN A 191 5.00 12.44 -3.47
N ASN A 192 3.95 11.83 -4.01
CA ASN A 192 3.64 11.75 -5.44
C ASN A 192 4.74 11.10 -6.30
N LYS A 193 5.73 10.45 -5.69
CA LYS A 193 6.81 9.78 -6.40
C LYS A 193 6.28 8.56 -7.14
N ILE A 194 6.65 8.46 -8.42
CA ILE A 194 6.42 7.28 -9.23
C ILE A 194 7.63 6.35 -9.08
N ALA A 195 7.37 5.09 -8.75
CA ALA A 195 8.37 4.08 -8.48
C ALA A 195 7.90 2.69 -8.94
N VAL A 196 8.79 1.71 -8.86
CA VAL A 196 8.44 0.30 -9.13
C VAL A 196 8.22 -0.41 -7.82
N PHE A 197 7.17 -1.23 -7.76
CA PHE A 197 6.79 -2.00 -6.60
C PHE A 197 6.66 -3.48 -6.95
N MET A 198 7.10 -4.35 -6.05
CA MET A 198 6.83 -5.78 -6.09
C MET A 198 5.50 -6.08 -5.39
N CYS A 199 4.55 -6.61 -6.15
CA CYS A 199 3.13 -6.65 -5.78
C CYS A 199 2.63 -8.06 -5.41
N ASN A 200 3.39 -9.11 -5.68
CA ASN A 200 2.99 -10.50 -5.44
C ASN A 200 3.72 -11.18 -4.29
N LEU A 201 4.43 -10.43 -3.43
CA LEU A 201 4.89 -10.98 -2.15
C LEU A 201 3.73 -11.30 -1.23
N LYS A 202 3.97 -12.21 -0.27
CA LYS A 202 3.04 -12.40 0.84
C LYS A 202 3.03 -11.14 1.71
N PRO A 203 1.87 -10.50 1.95
CA PRO A 203 1.80 -9.34 2.83
C PRO A 203 2.39 -9.65 4.21
N ALA A 204 3.21 -8.72 4.71
CA ALA A 204 3.96 -8.89 5.94
C ALA A 204 3.65 -7.75 6.91
N LYS A 205 3.49 -8.08 8.20
CA LYS A 205 3.29 -7.06 9.23
C LYS A 205 4.64 -6.49 9.65
N MET A 206 4.80 -5.17 9.53
CA MET A 206 5.94 -4.41 10.01
C MET A 206 5.45 -3.52 11.13
N ARG A 207 5.88 -3.81 12.37
CA ARG A 207 5.53 -3.02 13.57
C ARG A 207 4.01 -2.78 13.74
N GLY A 208 3.19 -3.75 13.33
CA GLY A 208 1.73 -3.72 13.49
C GLY A 208 0.96 -3.37 12.21
N ILE A 209 1.59 -2.68 11.25
CA ILE A 209 0.98 -2.29 9.97
C ILE A 209 1.28 -3.37 8.92
N LEU A 210 0.27 -3.73 8.13
CA LEU A 210 0.41 -4.71 7.05
C LEU A 210 0.96 -4.03 5.79
N SER A 211 2.16 -4.42 5.35
CA SER A 211 2.71 -4.01 4.05
C SER A 211 2.27 -5.00 2.97
N GLU A 212 1.58 -4.51 1.95
CA GLU A 212 1.03 -5.32 0.83
C GLU A 212 1.92 -5.31 -0.43
N ALA A 213 2.96 -4.49 -0.45
CA ALA A 213 3.95 -4.44 -1.54
C ALA A 213 5.33 -4.02 -1.00
N MET A 214 6.33 -4.02 -1.87
CA MET A 214 7.70 -3.61 -1.56
C MET A 214 8.21 -2.67 -2.66
N ILE A 215 8.71 -1.50 -2.28
CA ILE A 215 9.31 -0.54 -3.22
C ILE A 215 10.70 -1.02 -3.66
N MET A 216 10.98 -1.00 -4.97
CA MET A 216 12.23 -1.48 -5.54
C MET A 216 13.30 -0.38 -5.54
N CYS A 217 14.43 -0.66 -4.89
CA CYS A 217 15.50 0.32 -4.73
C CYS A 217 16.87 -0.28 -5.09
N ALA A 218 17.73 0.55 -5.67
CA ALA A 218 19.16 0.29 -5.75
C ALA A 218 19.80 0.60 -4.39
N SER A 219 20.58 -0.34 -3.84
CA SER A 219 21.14 -0.17 -2.49
C SER A 219 22.62 -0.55 -2.38
N THR A 220 23.38 0.27 -1.66
CA THR A 220 24.68 -0.05 -1.05
C THR A 220 24.53 -0.04 0.47
N PRO A 221 25.56 -0.45 1.24
CA PRO A 221 25.53 -0.30 2.69
C PRO A 221 25.35 1.15 3.18
N GLU A 222 25.73 2.14 2.35
CA GLU A 222 25.73 3.56 2.70
C GLU A 222 24.56 4.35 2.09
N LYS A 223 24.08 3.96 0.91
CA LYS A 223 23.09 4.74 0.14
C LYS A 223 22.00 3.87 -0.46
N VAL A 224 20.77 4.37 -0.45
CA VAL A 224 19.62 3.75 -1.11
C VAL A 224 18.99 4.76 -2.07
N GLU A 225 18.69 4.32 -3.29
CA GLU A 225 18.02 5.11 -4.32
C GLU A 225 16.82 4.34 -4.89
N ILE A 226 15.67 5.00 -4.98
CA ILE A 226 14.49 4.44 -5.65
C ILE A 226 14.78 4.33 -7.15
N LEU A 227 14.37 3.21 -7.76
CA LEU A 227 14.48 3.04 -9.22
C LEU A 227 13.57 4.03 -9.95
N ASN A 228 14.15 4.72 -10.94
CA ASN A 228 13.46 5.64 -11.82
C ASN A 228 12.74 4.86 -12.93
N VAL A 229 11.50 5.27 -13.14
CA VAL A 229 10.61 4.76 -14.17
C VAL A 229 10.75 5.61 -15.43
N PRO A 230 10.79 5.03 -16.65
CA PRO A 230 10.92 5.78 -17.89
C PRO A 230 9.73 6.73 -18.11
N ALA A 231 9.98 7.85 -18.78
CA ALA A 231 8.95 8.84 -19.09
C ALA A 231 7.82 8.23 -19.95
N GLY A 232 6.57 8.63 -19.65
CA GLY A 232 5.38 8.09 -20.32
C GLY A 232 4.81 6.81 -19.68
N SER A 233 5.43 6.30 -18.62
CA SER A 233 4.87 5.20 -17.83
C SER A 233 3.59 5.60 -17.13
N VAL A 234 2.64 4.68 -17.10
CA VAL A 234 1.32 4.83 -16.49
C VAL A 234 1.28 3.95 -15.25
N ILE A 235 0.51 4.39 -14.25
CA ILE A 235 0.30 3.64 -13.02
C ILE A 235 -0.32 2.27 -13.38
N GLY A 236 0.27 1.21 -12.84
CA GLY A 236 -0.10 -0.18 -13.14
C GLY A 236 0.67 -0.84 -14.28
N ASP A 237 1.51 -0.10 -15.01
CA ASP A 237 2.37 -0.69 -16.04
C ASP A 237 3.24 -1.81 -15.46
N ARG A 238 3.29 -2.93 -16.17
CA ARG A 238 4.11 -4.07 -15.77
C ARG A 238 5.54 -3.91 -16.27
N VAL A 239 6.49 -4.14 -15.37
CA VAL A 239 7.91 -4.26 -15.71
C VAL A 239 8.19 -5.70 -16.11
N THR A 240 8.78 -5.88 -17.28
CA THR A 240 9.11 -7.18 -17.85
C THR A 240 10.59 -7.24 -18.27
N CYS A 241 11.09 -8.45 -18.48
CA CYS A 241 12.41 -8.69 -19.03
C CYS A 241 12.26 -9.48 -20.34
N LYS A 242 12.77 -8.94 -21.45
CA LYS A 242 12.58 -9.54 -22.80
C LYS A 242 13.06 -10.98 -22.89
N ALA A 243 14.17 -11.30 -22.22
CA ALA A 243 14.74 -12.64 -22.22
C ALA A 243 13.94 -13.67 -21.40
N TYR A 244 13.04 -13.22 -20.54
CA TYR A 244 12.25 -14.06 -19.63
C TYR A 244 10.75 -13.76 -19.79
N PRO A 245 10.13 -14.17 -20.90
CA PRO A 245 8.70 -13.99 -21.10
C PRO A 245 7.90 -14.89 -20.15
N GLY A 246 6.84 -14.35 -19.54
CA GLY A 246 5.99 -15.12 -18.65
C GLY A 246 5.01 -14.25 -17.85
N ASN A 247 4.13 -14.91 -17.11
CA ASN A 247 3.16 -14.27 -16.23
C ASN A 247 3.62 -14.41 -14.77
N PRO A 248 3.35 -13.40 -13.93
CA PRO A 248 3.78 -13.46 -12.55
C PRO A 248 2.89 -14.44 -11.77
N ASP A 249 3.45 -14.98 -10.69
CA ASP A 249 2.65 -15.77 -9.75
C ASP A 249 1.62 -14.84 -9.09
N ALA A 250 0.38 -15.32 -8.88
CA ALA A 250 -0.65 -14.53 -8.18
C ALA A 250 -0.20 -14.13 -6.75
N GLN A 251 0.52 -15.02 -6.08
CA GLN A 251 1.19 -14.75 -4.81
C GLN A 251 2.39 -15.70 -4.66
N LEU A 252 3.56 -15.15 -4.37
CA LEU A 252 4.78 -15.91 -4.14
C LEU A 252 4.66 -16.71 -2.84
N ASN A 253 5.06 -17.99 -2.91
CA ASN A 253 5.11 -18.86 -1.74
C ASN A 253 6.44 -18.66 -0.98
N PRO A 254 6.43 -18.17 0.27
CA PRO A 254 7.66 -17.96 1.04
C PRO A 254 8.50 -19.23 1.23
N LYS A 255 7.87 -20.41 1.20
CA LYS A 255 8.59 -21.69 1.33
C LYS A 255 9.45 -22.01 0.10
N LYS A 256 9.06 -21.50 -1.08
CA LYS A 256 9.80 -21.68 -2.33
C LYS A 256 10.98 -20.70 -2.47
N LYS A 257 11.07 -19.68 -1.59
CA LYS A 257 12.14 -18.69 -1.56
C LYS A 257 12.48 -18.08 -2.93
N VAL A 258 11.44 -17.82 -3.74
CA VAL A 258 11.58 -17.37 -5.14
C VAL A 258 12.31 -16.03 -5.17
N TRP A 259 11.84 -15.06 -4.38
CA TRP A 259 12.46 -13.75 -4.28
C TRP A 259 13.92 -13.84 -3.80
N GLU A 260 14.19 -14.61 -2.75
CA GLU A 260 15.53 -14.75 -2.17
C GLU A 260 16.53 -15.42 -3.13
N THR A 261 16.03 -16.26 -4.04
CA THR A 261 16.84 -16.91 -5.08
C THR A 261 17.12 -15.95 -6.24
N LEU A 262 16.18 -15.07 -6.59
CA LEU A 262 16.28 -14.18 -7.74
C LEU A 262 16.86 -12.80 -7.42
N ALA A 263 16.64 -12.29 -6.21
CA ALA A 263 17.11 -10.97 -5.78
C ALA A 263 18.63 -10.76 -5.92
N PRO A 264 19.51 -11.76 -5.67
CA PRO A 264 20.95 -11.60 -5.90
C PRO A 264 21.33 -11.34 -7.37
N ASP A 265 20.50 -11.78 -8.31
CA ASP A 265 20.69 -11.60 -9.74
C ASP A 265 20.13 -10.27 -10.27
N LEU A 266 19.34 -9.56 -9.45
CA LEU A 266 18.85 -8.22 -9.74
C LEU A 266 19.89 -7.17 -9.34
N LYS A 267 20.39 -6.44 -10.34
CA LYS A 267 21.42 -5.42 -10.13
C LYS A 267 21.23 -4.25 -11.08
N VAL A 268 21.81 -3.13 -10.71
CA VAL A 268 21.98 -1.99 -11.61
C VAL A 268 23.32 -2.15 -12.31
N ASN A 269 23.36 -2.04 -13.63
CA ASN A 269 24.58 -2.17 -14.41
C ASN A 269 25.43 -0.89 -14.41
N LYS A 270 26.51 -0.88 -15.20
CA LYS A 270 27.41 0.28 -15.30
C LYS A 270 26.77 1.50 -15.97
N GLU A 271 25.76 1.27 -16.80
CA GLU A 271 24.97 2.29 -17.49
C GLU A 271 23.81 2.80 -16.62
N LYS A 272 23.76 2.39 -15.35
CA LYS A 272 22.69 2.71 -14.38
C LYS A 272 21.33 2.12 -14.76
N VAL A 273 21.30 1.11 -15.62
CA VAL A 273 20.07 0.40 -16.00
C VAL A 273 19.85 -0.78 -15.05
N ALA A 274 18.63 -0.97 -14.56
CA ALA A 274 18.27 -2.14 -13.78
C ALA A 274 18.20 -3.37 -14.70
N GLU A 275 18.92 -4.43 -14.36
CA GLU A 275 19.00 -5.67 -15.12
C GLU A 275 18.83 -6.90 -14.23
N PHE A 276 18.35 -7.97 -14.84
CA PHE A 276 18.30 -9.31 -14.27
C PHE A 276 19.19 -10.23 -15.10
N ARG A 277 20.25 -10.80 -14.50
CA ARG A 277 21.21 -11.69 -15.20
C ARG A 277 21.80 -11.10 -16.50
N GLY A 278 21.99 -9.78 -16.57
CA GLY A 278 22.52 -9.07 -17.75
C GLY A 278 21.45 -8.58 -18.74
N GLU A 279 20.17 -8.87 -18.48
CA GLU A 279 19.06 -8.48 -19.34
C GLU A 279 18.27 -7.33 -18.72
N PRO A 280 18.03 -6.22 -19.44
CA PRO A 280 17.44 -5.01 -18.87
C PRO A 280 15.96 -5.20 -18.51
N LEU A 281 15.59 -4.66 -17.35
CA LEU A 281 14.20 -4.53 -16.94
C LEU A 281 13.58 -3.32 -17.64
N GLN A 282 12.46 -3.55 -18.32
CA GLN A 282 11.82 -2.55 -19.14
C GLN A 282 10.30 -2.59 -19.02
N ILE A 283 9.69 -1.47 -19.36
CA ILE A 283 8.25 -1.35 -19.57
C ILE A 283 8.01 -1.39 -21.07
N GLU A 284 7.08 -2.24 -21.49
CA GLU A 284 6.79 -2.48 -22.90
C GLU A 284 6.42 -1.17 -23.61
N GLY A 285 7.17 -0.82 -24.66
CA GLY A 285 6.96 0.39 -25.44
C GLY A 285 7.44 1.71 -24.82
N LYS A 286 7.98 1.71 -23.59
CA LYS A 286 8.30 2.96 -22.86
C LYS A 286 9.77 3.14 -22.50
N GLY A 287 10.48 2.04 -22.23
CA GLY A 287 11.92 2.06 -21.98
C GLY A 287 12.35 1.25 -20.78
N VAL A 288 13.59 1.45 -20.34
CA VAL A 288 14.23 0.69 -19.27
C VAL A 288 14.14 1.43 -17.92
N LEU A 289 14.18 0.66 -16.83
CA LEU A 289 14.29 1.21 -15.49
C LEU A 289 15.73 1.65 -15.22
N THR A 290 15.91 2.79 -14.56
CA THR A 290 17.25 3.35 -14.29
C THR A 290 17.44 3.75 -12.83
N SER A 291 18.68 3.89 -12.41
CA SER A 291 19.10 4.46 -11.12
C SER A 291 19.61 5.89 -11.33
N THR A 292 19.58 6.71 -10.29
CA THR A 292 19.98 8.13 -10.39
C THR A 292 21.51 8.24 -10.45
N THR A 293 22.19 7.69 -9.45
CA THR A 293 23.65 7.75 -9.35
C THR A 293 24.29 6.39 -9.14
N LEU A 294 23.60 5.45 -8.49
CA LEU A 294 24.17 4.14 -8.19
C LEU A 294 24.30 3.27 -9.46
N SER A 295 25.45 2.62 -9.62
CA SER A 295 25.76 1.69 -10.71
C SER A 295 26.55 0.50 -10.18
N GLY A 296 26.32 -0.70 -10.70
CA GLY A 296 26.98 -1.92 -10.22
C GLY A 296 26.49 -2.42 -8.85
N VAL A 297 25.31 -1.99 -8.41
CA VAL A 297 24.77 -2.27 -7.07
C VAL A 297 23.59 -3.24 -7.14
N LYS A 298 23.25 -3.87 -6.02
CA LYS A 298 22.11 -4.79 -5.95
C LYS A 298 20.80 -4.03 -5.85
N ILE A 299 19.75 -4.60 -6.43
CA ILE A 299 18.38 -4.12 -6.26
C ILE A 299 17.72 -4.94 -5.14
N LYS A 300 17.01 -4.26 -4.25
CA LYS A 300 16.29 -4.86 -3.13
C LYS A 300 14.91 -4.26 -2.98
#